data_AF-A0A3L6EXE8-F1
#
_entry.id   AF-A0A3L6EXE8-F1
#
_cell.length_a   1.000
_cell.length_b   1.000
_cell.length_c   1.000
_cell.angle_alpha   90.00
_cell.angle_beta   90.00
_cell.angle_gamma   90.00
#
_symmetry.space_group_name_H-M   'P 1'
#
loop_
_entity.id
_entity.type
_entity.pdbx_description
1 polymer ?
#
loop_
_entity_poly.entity_id
_entity_poly.type
_entity_poly.pdbx_seq_one_letter_code
_entity_poly.pdbx_strand_id
1 'polypeptide(L)'
;MLRRTKNCTDKEGRPILNLPPANIEVKYCVLSEAEKDFYEALFRRSKVKFDQFVEQGRVLHNYASILELLLRLRQCCDHPFLIMRMSMSKQDLITAPTDNRFQIDVEKNWVESSKISALLQELEALRSSGAKSIVFSQWTAFLDLLQIPLSRNNFSFARLDGTLNLQQREKVIKEFSEDKGILVLLMSLKAGGVGINLTAASNAFVMDPWWNPAVEEQAVMRIHRIGQTKTVSIRRFIVKGTVEERMEAVQARKQRMISGALTDQEVRTARIEELKMLFS
;
A
#
# COMPACT_ATOMS: atom_id res chain seq x y z
N MET A 1 -15.01 -24.73 11.44
CA MET A 1 -14.44 -23.39 11.76
C MET A 1 -15.57 -22.37 11.71
N LEU A 2 -15.78 -21.60 12.77
CA LEU A 2 -16.87 -20.60 12.83
C LEU A 2 -16.34 -19.23 12.36
N ARG A 3 -16.91 -18.66 11.30
CA ARG A 3 -16.54 -17.33 10.77
C ARG A 3 -17.72 -16.37 10.94
N ARG A 4 -17.51 -15.26 11.65
CA ARG A 4 -18.49 -14.16 11.79
C ARG A 4 -18.00 -12.94 11.00
N THR A 5 -18.90 -12.24 10.34
CA THR A 5 -18.65 -10.98 9.63
C THR A 5 -19.23 -9.80 10.42
N LYS A 6 -18.87 -8.56 10.06
CA LYS A 6 -19.41 -7.34 10.69
C LYS A 6 -20.94 -7.23 10.57
N ASN A 7 -21.53 -7.95 9.61
CA ASN A 7 -22.96 -7.95 9.34
C ASN A 7 -23.69 -9.10 10.06
N CYS A 8 -23.02 -9.86 10.94
CA CYS A 8 -23.67 -10.92 11.69
C CYS A 8 -24.70 -10.35 12.68
N THR A 9 -25.86 -11.00 12.71
CA THR A 9 -26.95 -10.70 13.64
C THR A 9 -27.04 -11.74 14.75
N ASP A 10 -27.59 -11.34 15.90
CA ASP A 10 -27.91 -12.24 17.01
C ASP A 10 -29.14 -13.12 16.69
N LYS A 11 -29.56 -13.93 17.65
CA LYS A 11 -30.72 -14.83 17.51
C LYS A 11 -32.04 -14.05 17.35
N GLU A 12 -32.08 -12.77 17.72
CA GLU A 12 -33.22 -11.88 17.59
C GLU A 12 -33.15 -11.00 16.32
N GLY A 13 -32.16 -11.21 15.46
CA GLY A 13 -31.99 -10.47 14.20
C GLY A 13 -31.34 -9.10 14.37
N ARG A 14 -30.87 -8.72 15.57
CA ARG A 14 -30.19 -7.44 15.79
C ARG A 14 -28.71 -7.57 15.43
N PRO A 15 -28.07 -6.51 14.87
CA PRO A 15 -26.64 -6.55 14.61
C PRO A 15 -25.85 -6.81 15.89
N ILE A 16 -24.97 -7.81 15.88
CA ILE A 16 -24.08 -8.10 17.02
C ILE A 16 -23.09 -6.96 17.23
N LEU A 17 -22.85 -6.18 16.17
CA LEU A 17 -21.87 -5.12 16.14
C LEU A 17 -22.48 -3.87 15.50
N ASN A 18 -22.54 -2.78 16.26
CA ASN A 18 -22.92 -1.47 15.75
C ASN A 18 -21.65 -0.62 15.58
N LEU A 19 -21.26 -0.36 14.33
CA LEU A 19 -20.13 0.51 14.00
C LEU A 19 -20.63 1.70 13.16
N PRO A 20 -20.00 2.88 13.29
CA PRO A 20 -20.24 3.97 12.36
C PRO A 20 -19.85 3.54 10.94
N PRO A 21 -20.41 4.16 9.90
CA PRO A 21 -20.17 3.73 8.52
C PRO A 21 -18.69 3.84 8.13
N ALA A 22 -18.27 2.98 7.22
CA ALA A 22 -17.00 3.07 6.51
C ALA A 22 -17.23 3.31 5.02
N ASN A 23 -16.66 4.40 4.51
CA ASN A 23 -16.70 4.74 3.09
C ASN A 23 -15.36 4.37 2.46
N ILE A 24 -15.39 3.58 1.39
CA ILE A 24 -14.18 3.20 0.63
C ILE A 24 -14.26 3.86 -0.73
N GLU A 25 -13.24 4.63 -1.08
CA GLU A 25 -13.10 5.32 -2.35
C GLU A 25 -11.77 4.96 -3.01
N VAL A 26 -11.79 4.68 -4.32
CA VAL A 26 -10.56 4.56 -5.11
C VAL A 26 -10.24 5.93 -5.71
N LYS A 27 -9.07 6.46 -5.36
CA LYS A 27 -8.53 7.71 -5.89
C LYS A 27 -7.55 7.39 -7.01
N TYR A 28 -7.98 7.66 -8.23
CA TYR A 28 -7.12 7.47 -9.38
C TYR A 28 -6.19 8.65 -9.58
N CYS A 29 -4.88 8.39 -9.56
CA CYS A 29 -3.83 9.35 -9.86
C CYS A 29 -3.43 9.26 -11.34
N VAL A 30 -3.09 10.40 -11.92
CA VAL A 30 -2.47 10.49 -13.26
C VAL A 30 -1.02 10.92 -13.05
N LEU A 31 -0.08 10.20 -13.66
CA LEU A 31 1.34 10.54 -13.59
C LEU A 31 1.60 11.89 -14.27
N SER A 32 2.53 12.66 -13.72
CA SER A 32 3.15 13.77 -14.45
C SER A 32 3.87 13.27 -15.71
N GLU A 33 4.17 14.16 -16.65
CA GLU A 33 4.85 13.80 -17.89
C GLU A 33 6.21 13.12 -17.62
N ALA A 34 7.02 13.67 -16.71
CA ALA A 34 8.31 13.10 -16.33
C ALA A 34 8.17 11.71 -15.66
N GLU A 35 7.18 11.53 -14.77
CA GLU A 35 6.92 10.21 -14.16
C GLU A 35 6.43 9.20 -15.19
N LYS A 36 5.58 9.64 -16.13
CA LYS A 36 5.04 8.81 -17.20
C LYS A 36 6.16 8.34 -18.14
N ASP A 37 7.03 9.24 -18.57
CA ASP A 37 8.16 8.90 -19.44
C ASP A 37 9.09 7.87 -18.77
N PHE A 38 9.42 8.10 -17.50
CA PHE A 38 10.23 7.17 -16.72
C PHE A 38 9.54 5.81 -16.54
N TYR A 39 8.25 5.81 -16.23
CA TYR A 39 7.44 4.59 -16.09
C TYR A 39 7.36 3.82 -17.41
N GLU A 40 7.08 4.48 -18.53
CA GLU A 40 6.98 3.84 -19.83
C GLU A 40 8.31 3.22 -20.26
N ALA A 41 9.43 3.91 -20.03
CA ALA A 41 10.75 3.35 -20.31
C ALA A 41 11.02 2.09 -19.49
N LEU A 42 10.70 2.11 -18.19
CA LEU A 42 10.83 0.94 -17.31
C LEU A 42 9.89 -0.20 -17.72
N PHE A 43 8.64 0.13 -18.09
CA PHE A 43 7.64 -0.82 -18.54
C PHE A 43 8.05 -1.50 -19.83
N ARG A 44 8.47 -0.75 -20.86
CA ARG A 44 8.96 -1.31 -22.14
C ARG A 44 10.11 -2.28 -21.92
N ARG A 45 11.10 -1.88 -21.10
CA ARG A 45 12.24 -2.76 -20.75
C ARG A 45 11.79 -4.02 -20.02
N SER A 46 10.86 -3.91 -19.09
CA SER A 46 10.33 -5.03 -18.32
C SER A 46 9.51 -5.98 -19.19
N LYS A 47 8.72 -5.40 -20.11
CA LYS A 47 7.88 -6.13 -21.06
C LYS A 47 8.71 -6.96 -22.04
N VAL A 48 9.78 -6.40 -22.63
CA VAL A 48 10.69 -7.16 -23.51
C VAL A 48 11.25 -8.39 -22.80
N LYS A 49 11.69 -8.25 -21.54
CA LYS A 49 12.17 -9.40 -20.74
C LYS A 49 11.06 -10.42 -20.46
N PHE A 50 9.86 -9.97 -20.14
CA PHE A 50 8.73 -10.85 -19.89
C PHE A 50 8.33 -11.63 -21.16
N ASP A 51 8.23 -10.95 -22.30
CA ASP A 51 7.85 -11.54 -23.58
C ASP A 51 8.88 -12.61 -24.01
N GLN A 52 10.18 -12.39 -23.77
CA GLN A 52 11.22 -13.43 -23.94
C GLN A 52 10.95 -14.69 -23.10
N PHE A 53 10.50 -14.55 -21.85
CA PHE A 53 10.15 -15.71 -21.02
C PHE A 53 8.89 -16.42 -21.51
N VAL A 54 7.95 -15.69 -22.12
CA VAL A 54 6.74 -16.25 -22.73
C VAL A 54 7.10 -17.06 -23.97
N GLU A 55 7.90 -16.51 -24.88
CA GLU A 55 8.35 -17.17 -26.11
C GLU A 55 9.12 -18.46 -25.83
N GLN A 56 9.94 -18.46 -24.77
CA GLN A 56 10.69 -19.65 -24.35
C GLN A 56 9.84 -20.70 -23.61
N GLY A 57 8.57 -20.41 -23.29
CA GLY A 57 7.74 -21.28 -22.45
C GLY A 57 8.24 -21.39 -21.00
N ARG A 58 9.04 -20.43 -20.52
CA ARG A 58 9.74 -20.47 -19.22
C ARG A 58 9.23 -19.44 -18.20
N VAL A 59 7.99 -18.98 -18.35
CA VAL A 59 7.36 -18.00 -17.43
C VAL A 59 7.41 -18.45 -15.98
N LEU A 60 6.90 -19.65 -15.67
CA LEU A 60 6.86 -20.15 -14.28
C LEU A 60 8.25 -20.48 -13.72
N HIS A 61 9.22 -20.83 -14.58
CA HIS A 61 10.61 -21.05 -14.18
C HIS A 61 11.29 -19.74 -13.77
N ASN A 62 10.93 -18.63 -14.43
CA ASN A 62 11.46 -17.29 -14.16
C ASN A 62 10.57 -16.46 -13.24
N TYR A 63 9.69 -17.09 -12.46
CA TYR A 63 8.67 -16.41 -11.67
C TYR A 63 9.26 -15.34 -10.72
N ALA A 64 10.36 -15.66 -10.03
CA ALA A 64 11.05 -14.71 -9.15
C ALA A 64 11.53 -13.45 -9.89
N SER A 65 12.13 -13.63 -11.07
CA SER A 65 12.60 -12.54 -11.93
C SER A 65 11.43 -11.67 -12.41
N ILE A 66 10.29 -12.29 -12.76
CA ILE A 66 9.08 -11.56 -13.16
C ILE A 66 8.50 -10.76 -11.99
N LEU A 67 8.48 -11.34 -10.79
CA LEU A 67 8.06 -10.64 -9.58
C LEU A 67 8.98 -9.44 -9.28
N GLU A 68 10.27 -9.55 -9.56
CA GLU A 68 11.21 -8.42 -9.43
C GLU A 68 10.88 -7.30 -10.44
N LEU A 69 10.60 -7.64 -11.70
CA LEU A 69 10.16 -6.64 -12.69
C LEU A 69 8.88 -5.92 -12.25
N LEU A 70 7.87 -6.68 -11.81
CA LEU A 70 6.62 -6.14 -11.29
C LEU A 70 6.83 -5.29 -10.04
N LEU A 71 7.73 -5.71 -9.13
CA LEU A 71 8.10 -4.95 -7.94
C LEU A 71 8.64 -3.57 -8.32
N ARG A 72 9.53 -3.49 -9.31
CA ARG A 72 10.06 -2.20 -9.79
C ARG A 72 8.97 -1.35 -10.44
N LEU A 73 8.09 -1.92 -11.25
CA LEU A 73 6.98 -1.16 -11.84
C LEU A 73 6.06 -0.57 -10.76
N ARG A 74 5.77 -1.32 -9.70
CA ARG A 74 4.92 -0.86 -8.58
C ARG A 74 5.62 0.25 -7.78
N GLN A 75 6.88 0.06 -7.42
CA GLN A 75 7.68 1.08 -6.73
C GLN A 75 7.74 2.39 -7.54
N CYS A 76 7.83 2.30 -8.86
CA CYS A 76 7.85 3.47 -9.74
C CYS A 76 6.55 4.27 -9.70
N CYS A 77 5.41 3.62 -9.44
CA CYS A 77 4.10 4.30 -9.31
C CYS A 77 4.00 5.12 -8.03
N ASP A 78 4.75 4.75 -6.98
CA ASP A 78 4.79 5.49 -5.73
C ASP A 78 5.77 6.66 -5.79
N HIS A 79 7.02 6.39 -6.18
CA HIS A 79 8.04 7.40 -6.37
C HIS A 79 9.25 6.87 -7.18
N PRO A 80 9.77 7.62 -8.18
CA PRO A 80 10.94 7.19 -8.97
C PRO A 80 12.19 6.84 -8.12
N PHE A 81 12.41 7.56 -7.02
CA PHE A 81 13.55 7.30 -6.12
C PHE A 81 13.54 5.92 -5.47
N LEU A 82 12.39 5.23 -5.38
CA LEU A 82 12.34 3.85 -4.89
C LEU A 82 13.07 2.87 -5.82
N ILE A 83 13.20 3.22 -7.10
CA ILE A 83 13.95 2.45 -8.11
C ILE A 83 15.43 2.81 -8.08
N MET A 84 15.76 4.08 -7.83
CA MET A 84 17.12 4.61 -7.76
C MET A 84 17.83 4.26 -6.43
N ARG A 85 17.47 3.12 -5.83
CA ARG A 85 18.06 2.62 -4.59
C ARG A 85 19.48 2.10 -4.83
N MET A 86 20.40 2.23 -3.87
CA MET A 86 21.73 1.61 -3.98
C MET A 86 21.57 0.12 -4.32
N SER A 87 22.45 -0.41 -5.17
CA SER A 87 22.53 -1.85 -5.41
C SER A 87 22.88 -2.54 -4.08
N MET A 88 21.87 -2.86 -3.29
CA MET A 88 22.01 -3.50 -2.00
C MET A 88 22.31 -4.98 -2.24
N SER A 89 23.34 -5.50 -1.56
CA SER A 89 23.64 -6.93 -1.56
C SER A 89 22.53 -7.70 -0.80
N LYS A 90 22.41 -9.02 -1.02
CA LYS A 90 21.45 -9.86 -0.28
C LYS A 90 21.60 -9.78 1.26
N GLN A 91 22.77 -9.38 1.76
CA GLN A 91 23.05 -9.22 3.19
C GLN A 91 22.43 -7.94 3.77
N ASP A 92 22.28 -6.89 2.98
CA ASP A 92 21.71 -5.59 3.41
C ASP A 92 20.18 -5.60 3.57
N LEU A 93 19.53 -6.73 3.26
CA LEU A 93 18.09 -6.93 3.48
C LEU A 93 17.76 -7.27 4.94
N ILE A 94 18.76 -7.57 5.77
CA ILE A 94 18.59 -8.07 7.15
C ILE A 94 19.09 -7.06 8.19
N THR A 95 20.03 -6.18 7.83
CA THR A 95 20.63 -5.18 8.73
C THR A 95 19.98 -3.79 8.61
N ALA A 96 19.88 -3.11 9.75
CA ALA A 96 19.40 -1.74 9.89
C ALA A 96 20.25 -0.75 9.03
N PRO A 97 19.67 0.40 8.63
CA PRO A 97 20.01 1.07 7.38
C PRO A 97 21.32 1.86 7.44
N THR A 98 22.01 1.93 6.30
CA THR A 98 22.90 3.05 5.98
C THR A 98 22.13 4.37 6.09
N ASP A 99 22.78 5.43 6.57
CA ASP A 99 22.16 6.77 6.77
C ASP A 99 21.49 7.32 5.49
N ASN A 100 21.89 6.85 4.31
CA ASN A 100 21.22 7.16 3.06
C ASN A 100 20.82 5.87 2.32
N ARG A 101 19.50 5.65 2.16
CA ARG A 101 18.93 4.47 1.47
C ARG A 101 18.85 4.65 -0.05
N PHE A 102 19.11 5.85 -0.54
CA PHE A 102 18.93 6.25 -1.94
C PHE A 102 20.29 6.61 -2.56
N GLN A 103 20.46 6.37 -3.87
CA GLN A 103 21.70 6.75 -4.57
C GLN A 103 21.85 8.26 -4.79
N ILE A 104 20.78 9.02 -4.51
CA ILE A 104 20.67 10.45 -4.80
C ILE A 104 20.45 11.18 -3.48
N ASP A 105 20.98 12.40 -3.38
CA ASP A 105 20.62 13.34 -2.32
C ASP A 105 19.14 13.72 -2.50
N VAL A 106 18.28 13.04 -1.76
CA VAL A 106 16.81 13.14 -1.88
C VAL A 106 16.32 14.55 -1.58
N GLU A 107 16.92 15.24 -0.61
CA GLU A 107 16.47 16.58 -0.20
C GLU A 107 16.78 17.61 -1.28
N LYS A 108 17.98 17.56 -1.88
CA LYS A 108 18.38 18.50 -2.94
C LYS A 108 17.69 18.26 -4.28
N ASN A 109 17.37 17.01 -4.59
CA ASN A 109 16.78 16.63 -5.88
C ASN A 109 15.28 16.32 -5.76
N TRP A 110 14.63 16.71 -4.67
CA TRP A 110 13.26 16.35 -4.39
C TRP A 110 12.31 16.84 -5.49
N VAL A 111 11.47 15.92 -5.96
CA VAL A 111 10.35 16.18 -6.85
C VAL A 111 9.18 15.38 -6.32
N GLU A 112 8.07 16.03 -5.97
CA GLU A 112 6.87 15.34 -5.50
C GLU A 112 6.32 14.40 -6.58
N SER A 113 6.03 13.14 -6.21
CA SER A 113 5.28 12.24 -7.08
C SER A 113 3.80 12.60 -7.13
N SER A 114 3.12 12.12 -8.18
CA SER A 114 1.68 12.34 -8.35
C SER A 114 0.84 11.80 -7.19
N LYS A 115 1.25 10.67 -6.60
CA LYS A 115 0.59 10.12 -5.41
C LYS A 115 0.81 10.96 -4.15
N ILE A 116 2.04 11.43 -3.93
CA ILE A 116 2.36 12.30 -2.79
C ILE A 116 1.53 13.57 -2.87
N SER A 117 1.48 14.19 -4.06
CA SER A 117 0.69 15.40 -4.30
C SER A 117 -0.79 15.18 -3.98
N ALA A 118 -1.38 14.08 -4.46
CA ALA A 118 -2.77 13.72 -4.17
C ALA A 118 -3.02 13.45 -2.67
N LEU A 119 -2.08 12.79 -1.98
CA LEU A 119 -2.16 12.58 -0.53
C LEU A 119 -2.13 13.91 0.23
N LEU A 120 -1.24 14.83 -0.11
CA LEU A 120 -1.14 16.13 0.55
C LEU A 120 -2.43 16.94 0.41
N GLN A 121 -3.04 16.93 -0.78
CA GLN A 121 -4.34 17.59 -1.00
C GLN A 121 -5.42 17.04 -0.06
N GLU A 122 -5.49 15.72 0.09
CA GLU A 122 -6.45 15.07 0.99
C GLU A 122 -6.17 15.34 2.46
N LEU A 123 -4.90 15.37 2.87
CA LEU A 123 -4.51 15.71 4.24
C LEU A 123 -4.81 17.19 4.56
N GLU A 124 -4.58 18.09 3.61
CA GLU A 124 -4.85 19.51 3.78
C GLU A 124 -6.34 19.78 3.94
N ALA A 125 -7.19 19.12 3.15
CA ALA A 125 -8.65 19.20 3.28
C ALA A 125 -9.15 18.75 4.67
N LEU A 126 -8.39 17.90 5.37
CA LEU A 126 -8.72 17.41 6.71
C LEU A 126 -8.10 18.25 7.84
N ARG A 127 -7.12 19.13 7.54
CA ARG A 127 -6.31 19.83 8.55
C ARG A 127 -7.17 20.62 9.54
N SER A 128 -8.14 21.39 9.04
CA SER A 128 -9.01 22.25 9.86
C SER A 128 -9.88 21.46 10.86
N SER A 129 -10.22 20.21 10.51
CA SER A 129 -11.02 19.33 11.38
C SER A 129 -10.21 18.68 12.51
N GLY A 130 -8.88 18.73 12.44
CA GLY A 130 -7.99 17.99 13.34
C GLY A 130 -8.17 16.46 13.26
N ALA A 131 -8.76 15.95 12.18
CA ALA A 131 -9.03 14.53 12.02
C ALA A 131 -7.72 13.76 11.79
N LYS A 132 -7.44 12.81 12.68
CA LYS A 132 -6.26 11.93 12.58
C LYS A 132 -6.39 10.97 11.41
N SER A 133 -5.27 10.80 10.71
CA SER A 133 -5.16 10.03 9.47
C SER A 133 -4.04 8.99 9.56
N ILE A 134 -4.24 7.84 8.95
CA ILE A 134 -3.21 6.80 8.82
C ILE A 134 -2.85 6.64 7.35
N VAL A 135 -1.57 6.73 7.03
CA VAL A 135 -1.04 6.52 5.68
C VAL A 135 -0.33 5.19 5.65
N PHE A 136 -0.92 4.25 4.93
CA PHE A 136 -0.41 2.91 4.75
C PHE A 136 0.43 2.79 3.48
N SER A 137 1.59 2.16 3.60
CA SER A 137 2.37 1.71 2.46
C SER A 137 2.99 0.35 2.72
N GLN A 138 3.20 -0.46 1.70
CA GLN A 138 4.02 -1.67 1.83
C GLN A 138 5.53 -1.38 1.87
N TRP A 139 5.96 -0.22 1.35
CA TRP A 139 7.37 0.13 1.23
C TRP A 139 7.78 1.05 2.36
N THR A 140 8.59 0.54 3.29
CA THR A 140 9.19 1.39 4.34
C THR A 140 10.10 2.47 3.76
N ALA A 141 10.61 2.30 2.53
CA ALA A 141 11.31 3.34 1.79
C ALA A 141 10.38 4.46 1.31
N PHE A 142 9.14 4.14 0.97
CA PHE A 142 8.20 5.18 0.60
C PHE A 142 7.73 5.96 1.82
N LEU A 143 7.58 5.29 2.97
CA LEU A 143 7.36 5.97 4.24
C LEU A 143 8.49 6.96 4.57
N ASP A 144 9.75 6.64 4.25
CA ASP A 144 10.85 7.59 4.42
C ASP A 144 10.65 8.85 3.56
N LEU A 145 10.35 8.66 2.27
CA LEU A 145 10.13 9.74 1.33
C LEU A 145 8.93 10.61 1.73
N LEU A 146 7.86 10.02 2.26
CA LEU A 146 6.66 10.74 2.73
C LEU A 146 6.95 11.70 3.89
N GLN A 147 7.99 11.47 4.70
CA GLN A 147 8.34 12.37 5.80
C GLN A 147 8.77 13.76 5.32
N ILE A 148 9.39 13.84 4.14
CA ILE A 148 9.92 15.08 3.55
C ILE A 148 8.78 16.07 3.25
N PRO A 149 7.79 15.74 2.38
CA PRO A 149 6.70 16.64 2.07
C PRO A 149 5.80 16.89 3.27
N LEU A 150 5.60 15.91 4.17
CA LEU A 150 4.83 16.13 5.40
C LEU A 150 5.49 17.19 6.29
N SER A 151 6.81 17.12 6.48
CA SER A 151 7.56 18.12 7.26
C SER A 151 7.52 19.49 6.59
N ARG A 152 7.75 19.57 5.28
CA ARG A 152 7.70 20.82 4.50
C ARG A 152 6.32 21.50 4.56
N ASN A 153 5.26 20.71 4.67
CA ASN A 153 3.89 21.18 4.81
C ASN A 153 3.42 21.27 6.27
N ASN A 154 4.33 21.22 7.25
CA ASN A 154 4.00 21.34 8.69
C ASN A 154 2.93 20.34 9.16
N PHE A 155 2.97 19.10 8.69
CA PHE A 155 2.22 18.01 9.27
C PHE A 155 3.09 17.30 10.31
N SER A 156 2.67 17.32 11.58
CA SER A 156 3.28 16.45 12.57
C SER A 156 2.81 15.02 12.35
N PHE A 157 3.77 14.10 12.33
CA PHE A 157 3.50 12.68 12.10
C PHE A 157 4.26 11.80 13.09
N ALA A 158 3.70 10.61 13.32
CA ALA A 158 4.37 9.50 13.96
C ALA A 158 4.57 8.37 12.95
N ARG A 159 5.40 7.38 13.31
CA ARG A 159 5.70 6.25 12.42
C ARG A 159 5.66 4.93 13.16
N LEU A 160 4.97 3.96 12.56
CA LEU A 160 4.90 2.58 13.06
C LEU A 160 5.27 1.58 11.94
N ASP A 161 6.44 0.98 12.06
CA ASP A 161 6.87 -0.08 11.16
C ASP A 161 7.55 -1.25 11.90
N GLY A 162 8.14 -2.16 11.13
CA GLY A 162 8.76 -3.39 11.65
C GLY A 162 10.00 -3.16 12.52
N THR A 163 10.58 -1.96 12.53
CA THR A 163 11.85 -1.67 13.20
C THR A 163 11.72 -1.42 14.71
N LEU A 164 10.51 -1.09 15.18
CA LEU A 164 10.26 -0.76 16.58
C LEU A 164 10.03 -2.02 17.43
N ASN A 165 10.60 -2.02 18.64
CA ASN A 165 10.29 -3.02 19.66
C ASN A 165 8.90 -2.78 20.30
N LEU A 166 8.44 -3.71 21.15
CA LEU A 166 7.09 -3.66 21.73
C LEU A 166 6.81 -2.35 22.51
N GLN A 167 7.73 -1.95 23.38
CA GLN A 167 7.58 -0.73 24.21
C GLN A 167 7.53 0.53 23.34
N GLN A 168 8.40 0.62 22.33
CA GLN A 168 8.42 1.75 21.39
C GLN A 168 7.12 1.82 20.57
N ARG A 169 6.58 0.67 20.15
CA ARG A 169 5.29 0.61 19.42
C ARG A 169 4.15 1.13 20.29
N GLU A 170 4.06 0.67 21.53
CA GLU A 170 3.03 1.13 22.47
C GLU A 170 3.11 2.64 22.72
N LYS A 171 4.34 3.17 22.90
CA LYS A 171 4.59 4.60 23.03
C LYS A 171 4.08 5.38 21.81
N VAL A 172 4.43 4.96 20.59
CA VAL A 172 3.98 5.61 19.35
C VAL A 172 2.46 5.58 19.21
N ILE A 173 1.82 4.45 19.52
CA ILE A 173 0.36 4.31 19.44
C ILE A 173 -0.33 5.23 20.46
N LYS A 174 0.22 5.31 21.67
CA LYS A 174 -0.28 6.18 22.73
C LYS A 174 -0.13 7.65 22.35
N GLU A 175 1.05 8.08 21.92
CA GLU A 175 1.33 9.44 21.45
C GLU A 175 0.40 9.83 20.30
N PHE A 176 0.27 8.97 19.28
CA PHE A 176 -0.67 9.23 18.18
C PHE A 176 -2.12 9.31 18.64
N SER A 177 -2.52 8.60 19.70
CA SER A 177 -3.89 8.64 20.20
C SER A 177 -4.19 9.88 21.05
N GLU A 178 -3.24 10.28 21.89
CA GLU A 178 -3.42 11.32 22.93
C GLU A 178 -2.98 12.72 22.48
N ASP A 179 -1.89 12.83 21.71
CA ASP A 179 -1.34 14.12 21.30
C ASP A 179 -2.14 14.70 20.12
N LYS A 180 -2.86 15.80 20.36
CA LYS A 180 -3.67 16.49 19.34
C LYS A 180 -2.82 17.12 18.23
N GLY A 181 -1.53 17.35 18.47
CA GLY A 181 -0.60 17.88 17.48
C GLY A 181 -0.25 16.88 16.38
N ILE A 182 -0.23 15.57 16.69
CA ILE A 182 0.13 14.52 15.72
C ILE A 182 -1.11 14.15 14.89
N LEU A 183 -1.17 14.60 13.64
CA LEU A 183 -2.33 14.36 12.77
C LEU A 183 -2.17 13.13 11.88
N VAL A 184 -0.93 12.72 11.61
CA VAL A 184 -0.64 11.65 10.64
C VAL A 184 0.13 10.51 11.30
N LEU A 185 -0.27 9.26 11.04
CA LEU A 185 0.52 8.07 11.37
C LEU A 185 0.96 7.38 10.07
N LEU A 186 2.26 7.35 9.83
CA LEU A 186 2.87 6.57 8.76
C LEU A 186 2.98 5.11 9.22
N MET A 187 2.33 4.18 8.51
CA MET A 187 2.30 2.78 8.92
C MET A 187 2.64 1.83 7.77
N SER A 188 3.53 0.87 8.04
CA SER A 188 3.75 -0.22 7.08
C SER A 188 2.55 -1.18 7.09
N LEU A 189 2.08 -1.66 5.93
CA LEU A 189 0.95 -2.59 5.85
C LEU A 189 1.15 -3.86 6.70
N LYS A 190 2.38 -4.35 6.81
CA LYS A 190 2.73 -5.50 7.66
C LYS A 190 2.60 -5.20 9.15
N ALA A 191 2.94 -3.99 9.59
CA ALA A 191 2.77 -3.59 11.00
C ALA A 191 1.30 -3.44 11.38
N GLY A 192 0.43 -3.06 10.43
CA GLY A 192 -1.03 -2.98 10.63
C GLY A 192 -1.74 -4.33 10.78
N GLY A 193 -1.08 -5.44 10.45
CA GLY A 193 -1.66 -6.79 10.56
C GLY A 193 -1.75 -7.33 11.99
N VAL A 194 -0.96 -6.79 12.92
CA VAL A 194 -0.89 -7.22 14.33
C VAL A 194 -2.00 -6.54 15.14
N GLY A 195 -2.48 -7.14 16.23
CA GLY A 195 -3.70 -6.79 16.99
C GLY A 195 -3.81 -5.39 17.64
N ILE A 196 -3.33 -4.34 17.00
CA ILE A 196 -3.30 -2.96 17.50
C ILE A 196 -4.66 -2.25 17.37
N ASN A 197 -4.89 -1.26 18.23
CA ASN A 197 -6.08 -0.42 18.22
C ASN A 197 -5.72 1.00 17.76
N LEU A 198 -6.36 1.48 16.70
CA LEU A 198 -6.10 2.78 16.08
C LEU A 198 -7.39 3.57 15.85
N THR A 199 -8.39 3.37 16.71
CA THR A 199 -9.71 4.04 16.63
C THR A 199 -9.62 5.56 16.82
N ALA A 200 -8.47 6.11 17.22
CA ALA A 200 -8.22 7.54 17.24
C ALA A 200 -8.23 8.17 15.83
N ALA A 201 -7.88 7.40 14.80
CA ALA A 201 -7.98 7.82 13.42
C ALA A 201 -9.40 7.63 12.87
N SER A 202 -9.74 8.46 11.88
CA SER A 202 -11.00 8.34 11.11
C SER A 202 -10.76 8.36 9.61
N ASN A 203 -9.50 8.56 9.17
CA ASN A 203 -9.12 8.54 7.77
C ASN A 203 -7.98 7.53 7.55
N ALA A 204 -8.08 6.76 6.47
CA ALA A 204 -7.07 5.82 6.03
C ALA A 204 -6.72 6.09 4.57
N PHE A 205 -5.42 6.20 4.29
CA PHE A 205 -4.87 6.39 2.96
C PHE A 205 -4.01 5.18 2.62
N VAL A 206 -4.44 4.35 1.67
CA VAL A 206 -3.67 3.19 1.19
C VAL A 206 -2.94 3.63 -0.06
N MET A 207 -1.64 3.85 0.07
CA MET A 207 -0.85 4.45 -1.01
C MET A 207 -0.56 3.49 -2.16
N ASP A 208 -0.45 2.20 -1.87
CA ASP A 208 -0.05 1.20 -2.86
C ASP A 208 -0.88 -0.08 -2.72
N PRO A 209 -1.38 -0.66 -3.83
CA PRO A 209 -2.23 -1.84 -3.77
C PRO A 209 -1.43 -3.10 -3.46
N TRP A 210 -2.01 -3.99 -2.67
CA TRP A 210 -1.45 -5.28 -2.29
C TRP A 210 -2.08 -6.42 -3.09
N TRP A 211 -1.30 -7.46 -3.43
CA TRP A 211 -1.80 -8.61 -4.21
C TRP A 211 -3.02 -9.32 -3.59
N ASN A 212 -3.09 -9.33 -2.26
CA ASN A 212 -4.17 -9.88 -1.48
C ASN A 212 -4.96 -8.75 -0.80
N PRO A 213 -6.17 -8.39 -1.29
CA PRO A 213 -7.00 -7.33 -0.72
C PRO A 213 -7.30 -7.51 0.77
N ALA A 214 -7.32 -8.75 1.27
CA ALA A 214 -7.58 -9.03 2.68
C ALA A 214 -6.51 -8.41 3.61
N VAL A 215 -5.28 -8.19 3.12
CA VAL A 215 -4.22 -7.54 3.91
C VAL A 215 -4.55 -6.06 4.11
N GLU A 216 -5.00 -5.37 3.07
CA GLU A 216 -5.47 -3.98 3.16
C GLU A 216 -6.69 -3.88 4.08
N GLU A 217 -7.65 -4.79 3.92
CA GLU A 217 -8.85 -4.83 4.75
C GLU A 217 -8.50 -5.03 6.23
N GLN A 218 -7.58 -5.93 6.55
CA GLN A 218 -7.11 -6.16 7.92
C GLN A 218 -6.41 -4.94 8.53
N ALA A 219 -5.62 -4.21 7.75
CA ALA A 219 -4.99 -2.96 8.20
C ALA A 219 -6.05 -1.89 8.50
N VAL A 220 -7.05 -1.73 7.62
CA VAL A 220 -8.17 -0.81 7.82
C VAL A 220 -9.05 -1.19 9.01
N MET A 221 -9.22 -2.50 9.28
CA MET A 221 -9.93 -2.98 10.47
C MET A 221 -9.28 -2.55 11.79
N ARG A 222 -8.06 -2.02 11.81
CA ARG A 222 -7.47 -1.41 13.01
C ARG A 222 -8.13 -0.08 13.38
N ILE A 223 -8.75 0.57 12.40
CA ILE A 223 -9.47 1.84 12.54
C ILE A 223 -10.98 1.59 12.65
N HIS A 224 -11.56 0.80 11.74
CA HIS A 224 -12.98 0.48 11.72
C HIS A 224 -13.27 -0.81 12.51
N ARG A 225 -13.22 -0.67 13.83
CA ARG A 225 -13.47 -1.73 14.83
C ARG A 225 -14.21 -1.19 16.06
N ILE A 226 -14.56 -2.10 16.98
CA ILE A 226 -15.14 -1.75 18.29
C ILE A 226 -14.30 -0.65 18.96
N GLY A 227 -14.97 0.41 19.39
CA GLY A 227 -14.35 1.62 19.96
C GLY A 227 -14.27 2.80 18.99
N GLN A 228 -14.58 2.60 17.71
CA GLN A 228 -14.72 3.70 16.74
C GLN A 228 -16.04 4.43 16.95
N THR A 229 -15.98 5.76 17.02
CA THR A 229 -17.15 6.64 17.21
C THR A 229 -17.42 7.55 16.02
N LYS A 230 -16.46 7.67 15.08
CA LYS A 230 -16.56 8.50 13.88
C LYS A 230 -16.71 7.65 12.63
N THR A 231 -17.40 8.18 11.64
CA THR A 231 -17.40 7.65 10.27
C THR A 231 -15.96 7.51 9.78
N VAL A 232 -15.63 6.36 9.20
CA VAL A 232 -14.29 6.08 8.70
C VAL A 232 -14.24 6.29 7.19
N SER A 233 -13.30 7.10 6.71
CA SER A 233 -13.05 7.29 5.28
C SER A 233 -11.77 6.56 4.88
N ILE A 234 -11.84 5.71 3.86
CA ILE A 234 -10.72 4.93 3.34
C ILE A 234 -10.53 5.30 1.87
N ARG A 235 -9.35 5.81 1.53
CA ARG A 235 -8.98 6.18 0.16
C ARG A 235 -7.82 5.30 -0.30
N ARG A 236 -8.03 4.60 -1.42
CA ARG A 236 -7.03 3.73 -2.06
C ARG A 236 -6.47 4.45 -3.27
N PHE A 237 -5.18 4.74 -3.30
CA PHE A 237 -4.54 5.41 -4.43
C PHE A 237 -4.10 4.39 -5.48
N ILE A 238 -4.49 4.63 -6.72
CA ILE A 238 -4.17 3.79 -7.87
C ILE A 238 -3.73 4.66 -9.03
N VAL A 239 -2.58 4.37 -9.64
CA VAL A 239 -2.12 5.13 -10.82
C VAL A 239 -2.73 4.56 -12.10
N LYS A 240 -3.45 5.41 -12.85
CA LYS A 240 -4.06 5.05 -14.14
C LYS A 240 -3.02 4.68 -15.20
N GLY A 241 -3.35 3.71 -16.05
CA GLY A 241 -2.50 3.32 -17.18
C GLY A 241 -1.22 2.57 -16.76
N THR A 242 -1.14 2.13 -15.49
CA THR A 242 0.03 1.42 -14.96
C THR A 242 -0.30 -0.01 -14.52
N VAL A 243 0.71 -0.69 -14.00
CA VAL A 243 0.60 -2.01 -13.38
C VAL A 243 -0.40 -2.03 -12.22
N GLU A 244 -0.63 -0.92 -11.52
CA GLU A 244 -1.55 -0.87 -10.39
C GLU A 244 -3.02 -1.06 -10.80
N GLU A 245 -3.44 -0.38 -11.87
CA GLU A 245 -4.79 -0.54 -12.43
C GLU A 245 -5.00 -1.98 -12.95
N ARG A 246 -3.95 -2.57 -13.53
CA ARG A 246 -3.98 -3.98 -13.97
C ARG A 246 -4.02 -4.96 -12.80
N MET A 247 -3.36 -4.63 -11.69
CA MET A 247 -3.47 -5.40 -10.45
C MET A 247 -4.90 -5.41 -9.92
N GLU A 248 -5.62 -4.28 -9.95
CA GLU A 248 -7.05 -4.26 -9.59
C GLU A 248 -7.87 -5.17 -10.50
N ALA A 249 -7.62 -5.15 -11.80
CA ALA A 249 -8.29 -6.05 -12.75
C ALA A 249 -8.02 -7.53 -12.44
N VAL A 250 -6.77 -7.88 -12.10
CA VAL A 250 -6.39 -9.25 -11.68
C VAL A 250 -7.07 -9.63 -10.36
N GLN A 251 -7.15 -8.73 -9.39
CA GLN A 251 -7.84 -8.97 -8.11
C GLN A 251 -9.34 -9.21 -8.33
N ALA A 252 -9.99 -8.37 -9.15
CA ALA A 252 -11.40 -8.53 -9.50
C ALA A 252 -11.67 -9.86 -10.21
N ARG A 253 -10.77 -10.27 -11.11
CA ARG A 253 -10.83 -11.58 -11.78
C ARG A 253 -10.72 -12.71 -10.75
N LYS A 254 -9.76 -12.65 -9.82
CA LYS A 254 -9.61 -13.65 -8.75
C LYS A 254 -10.85 -13.78 -7.87
N GLN A 255 -11.46 -12.66 -7.50
CA GLN A 255 -12.67 -12.66 -6.67
C GLN A 255 -13.86 -13.33 -7.36
N ARG A 256 -14.00 -13.16 -8.68
CA ARG A 256 -15.04 -13.85 -9.47
C ARG A 256 -14.77 -15.35 -9.62
N MET A 257 -13.50 -15.77 -9.60
CA MET A 257 -13.09 -17.17 -9.77
C MET A 257 -13.12 -18.00 -8.47
N ILE A 258 -13.68 -17.50 -7.36
CA ILE A 258 -13.77 -18.24 -6.08
C ILE A 258 -14.91 -19.30 -6.11
N SER A 259 -14.93 -20.16 -7.12
CA SER A 259 -15.88 -21.27 -7.21
C SER A 259 -15.22 -22.54 -7.75
N GLY A 260 -15.25 -23.62 -6.96
CA GLY A 260 -14.85 -24.96 -7.37
C GLY A 260 -13.42 -25.37 -6.99
N ALA A 261 -13.21 -26.68 -6.90
CA ALA A 261 -11.86 -27.25 -6.82
C ALA A 261 -11.22 -27.20 -8.20
N LEU A 262 -10.13 -26.45 -8.34
CA LEU A 262 -9.34 -26.37 -9.57
C LEU A 262 -8.26 -27.45 -9.57
N THR A 263 -7.96 -27.99 -10.74
CA THR A 263 -6.79 -28.85 -10.96
C THR A 263 -5.50 -28.03 -10.95
N ASP A 264 -4.36 -28.69 -10.68
CA ASP A 264 -3.05 -28.04 -10.70
C ASP A 264 -2.73 -27.39 -12.05
N GLN A 265 -3.21 -27.98 -13.15
CA GLN A 265 -2.99 -27.45 -14.50
C GLN A 265 -3.79 -26.17 -14.77
N GLU A 266 -5.03 -26.10 -14.30
CA GLU A 266 -5.85 -24.89 -14.37
C GLU A 266 -5.24 -23.77 -13.52
N VAL A 267 -4.74 -24.09 -12.32
CA VAL A 267 -4.04 -23.12 -11.46
C VAL A 267 -2.79 -22.58 -12.15
N ARG A 268 -1.99 -23.44 -12.79
CA ARG A 268 -0.79 -23.02 -13.55
C ARG A 268 -1.15 -22.11 -14.70
N THR A 269 -2.17 -22.46 -15.48
CA THR A 269 -2.62 -21.69 -16.65
C THR A 269 -3.15 -20.33 -16.23
N ALA A 270 -4.03 -20.28 -15.23
CA ALA A 270 -4.55 -19.04 -14.65
C ALA A 270 -3.41 -18.13 -14.16
N ARG A 271 -2.39 -18.69 -13.49
CA ARG A 271 -1.24 -17.92 -13.00
C ARG A 271 -0.42 -17.30 -14.14
N ILE A 272 -0.24 -18.00 -15.27
CA ILE A 272 0.44 -17.44 -16.46
C ILE A 272 -0.40 -16.32 -17.08
N GLU A 273 -1.71 -16.51 -17.21
CA GLU A 273 -2.62 -15.49 -17.74
C GLU A 273 -2.65 -14.23 -16.88
N GLU A 274 -2.68 -14.37 -15.56
CA GLU A 274 -2.59 -13.24 -14.63
C GLU A 274 -1.30 -12.44 -14.84
N LEU A 275 -0.16 -13.13 -15.03
CA LEU A 275 1.09 -12.45 -15.35
C LEU A 275 1.01 -11.73 -16.69
N LYS A 276 0.44 -12.35 -17.73
CA LYS A 276 0.25 -11.70 -19.03
C LYS A 276 -0.62 -10.44 -18.93
N MET A 277 -1.69 -10.46 -18.13
CA MET A 277 -2.54 -9.29 -17.88
C MET A 277 -1.79 -8.12 -17.24
N LEU A 278 -0.74 -8.38 -16.46
CA LEU A 278 0.06 -7.32 -15.83
C LEU A 278 1.02 -6.64 -16.83
N PHE A 279 1.38 -7.33 -17.92
CA PHE A 279 2.30 -6.85 -18.97
C PHE A 279 1.62 -6.57 -20.32
N SER A 280 0.29 -6.50 -20.35
CA SER A 280 -0.50 -6.22 -21.57
C SER A 280 -0.53 -4.76 -21.98
#